data_AF-A0A2N7YI87-F1
#
_entry.id   AF-A0A2N7YI87-F1
#
_cell.length_a   1.000
_cell.length_b   1.000
_cell.length_c   1.000
_cell.angle_alpha   90.00
_cell.angle_beta   90.00
_cell.angle_gamma   90.00
#
_symmetry.space_group_name_H-M   'P 1'
#
loop_
_entity.id
_entity.type
_entity.pdbx_description
1 polymer ?
#
loop_
_entity_poly.entity_id
_entity_poly.type
_entity_poly.pdbx_seq_one_letter_code
_entity_poly.pdbx_strand_id
1 'polypeptide(L)'
;MNEAEGAQKNLSPTVAVTDIAEYRPHEEQIVRLETTYAKLVVDCSTSEGLANAKEVRVDIRDVRYALDKTTKTALVPYQQKVKEAQARVNQVKEFGETLRTRVLTIEEPVDEAIKAEEKRIADAKAERERVEAERVEAIRAKITRFSSVAAAYASRSAADVSSILQGVKESVILPEEYGEFEAEGTIARDNAIEQLEALLKSAAEREEAAAKLLAQQKELDELREKQRIADAEAEELRKQRAEEDRKRLKQQQDELDQQRRDMEAQQRQQREQQEEQQRQQREREAQYQRDQEELVRLRAQAAAPAPVAAVTATPIVEKAEAAPVSAVAVSVESIDVDPTTPPADDIVEVVALGFDVTIDTARDWLRATRF
;
A
#
# COMPACT_ATOMS: atom_id res chain seq x y z
N MET A 1 -17.71 -124.38 27.74
CA MET A 1 -19.14 -124.34 28.07
C MET A 1 -19.74 -123.13 27.39
N ASN A 2 -20.79 -123.19 26.55
CA ASN A 2 -21.44 -124.26 25.76
C ASN A 2 -21.86 -123.56 24.44
N GLU A 3 -21.80 -124.18 23.26
CA GLU A 3 -22.95 -124.83 22.58
C GLU A 3 -24.29 -124.06 22.65
N ALA A 4 -25.10 -123.91 21.60
CA ALA A 4 -24.97 -124.16 20.15
C ALA A 4 -26.17 -123.46 19.43
N GLU A 5 -26.45 -123.80 18.16
CA GLU A 5 -27.54 -123.28 17.30
C GLU A 5 -27.39 -121.81 16.83
N GLY A 6 -27.71 -121.42 15.59
CA GLY A 6 -28.16 -122.21 14.43
C GLY A 6 -29.22 -121.47 13.62
N ALA A 7 -28.85 -120.74 12.56
CA ALA A 7 -29.82 -120.17 11.61
C ALA A 7 -29.22 -119.87 10.22
N GLN A 8 -29.57 -120.66 9.21
CA GLN A 8 -29.52 -120.21 7.82
C GLN A 8 -30.65 -119.20 7.59
N LYS A 9 -30.35 -118.01 7.03
CA LYS A 9 -31.37 -117.23 6.33
C LYS A 9 -30.82 -116.26 5.28
N ASN A 10 -30.95 -116.70 4.03
CA ASN A 10 -31.24 -115.92 2.82
C ASN A 10 -30.36 -114.68 2.52
N LEU A 11 -29.33 -114.91 1.69
CA LEU A 11 -28.84 -113.88 0.76
C LEU A 11 -29.91 -113.64 -0.32
N SER A 12 -30.85 -112.74 -0.05
CA SER A 12 -31.72 -112.18 -1.10
C SER A 12 -30.91 -111.14 -1.89
N PRO A 13 -30.71 -111.27 -3.21
CA PRO A 13 -30.11 -110.21 -4.00
C PRO A 13 -31.12 -109.07 -4.18
N THR A 14 -31.03 -108.05 -3.33
CA THR A 14 -31.72 -106.78 -3.52
C THR A 14 -31.04 -105.99 -4.64
N VAL A 15 -31.24 -106.43 -5.89
CA VAL A 15 -30.92 -105.61 -7.07
C VAL A 15 -32.15 -104.78 -7.39
N ALA A 16 -32.03 -103.46 -7.26
CA ALA A 16 -33.01 -102.54 -7.83
C ALA A 16 -32.90 -102.62 -9.36
N VAL A 17 -33.72 -103.49 -9.97
CA VAL A 17 -33.84 -103.60 -11.44
C VAL A 17 -34.23 -102.24 -11.98
N THR A 18 -33.26 -101.56 -12.59
CA THR A 18 -33.52 -100.37 -13.38
C THR A 18 -33.94 -100.92 -14.75
N ASP A 19 -35.22 -100.83 -15.10
CA ASP A 19 -35.78 -101.48 -16.30
C ASP A 19 -35.25 -100.84 -17.60
N ILE A 20 -34.02 -101.17 -17.95
CA ILE A 20 -33.33 -100.76 -19.16
C ILE A 20 -33.50 -101.91 -20.15
N ALA A 21 -34.37 -101.70 -21.14
CA ALA A 21 -34.86 -102.75 -22.04
C ALA A 21 -33.73 -103.53 -22.75
N GLU A 22 -32.59 -102.88 -23.02
CA GLU A 22 -31.40 -103.48 -23.63
C GLU A 22 -30.70 -104.54 -22.77
N TYR A 23 -30.90 -104.53 -21.44
CA TYR A 23 -30.28 -105.47 -20.49
C TYR A 23 -31.20 -106.58 -20.02
N ARG A 24 -32.52 -106.46 -20.19
CA ARG A 24 -33.51 -107.46 -19.78
C ARG A 24 -33.19 -108.91 -20.24
N PRO A 25 -32.70 -109.16 -21.47
CA PRO A 25 -32.29 -110.51 -21.89
C PRO A 25 -31.04 -111.04 -21.18
N HIS A 26 -30.20 -110.16 -20.64
CA HIS A 26 -29.01 -110.52 -19.86
C HIS A 26 -29.36 -110.82 -18.40
N GLU A 27 -30.36 -110.15 -17.83
CA GLU A 27 -30.88 -110.46 -16.49
C GLU A 27 -31.37 -111.90 -16.40
N GLU A 28 -32.14 -112.37 -17.38
CA GLU A 28 -32.57 -113.76 -17.50
C GLU A 28 -31.38 -114.74 -17.61
N GLN A 29 -30.33 -114.37 -18.35
CA GLN A 29 -29.11 -115.16 -18.47
C GLN A 29 -28.31 -115.22 -17.16
N ILE A 30 -28.21 -114.10 -16.43
CA ILE A 30 -27.55 -114.04 -15.12
C ILE A 30 -28.30 -114.94 -14.12
N VAL A 31 -29.62 -114.82 -14.01
CA VAL A 31 -30.44 -115.67 -13.13
C VAL A 31 -30.29 -117.16 -13.49
N ARG A 32 -30.18 -117.49 -14.79
CA ARG A 32 -29.86 -118.86 -15.23
C ARG A 32 -28.47 -119.29 -14.76
N LEU A 33 -27.43 -118.49 -14.94
CA LEU A 33 -26.05 -118.81 -14.51
C LEU A 33 -25.98 -118.99 -12.99
N GLU A 34 -26.59 -118.07 -12.23
CA GLU A 34 -26.70 -118.14 -10.77
C GLU A 34 -27.39 -119.45 -10.35
N THR A 35 -28.56 -119.76 -10.90
CA THR A 35 -29.31 -120.98 -10.57
C THR A 35 -28.56 -122.26 -10.94
N THR A 36 -27.90 -122.28 -12.11
CA THR A 36 -27.20 -123.46 -12.63
C THR A 36 -25.94 -123.76 -11.83
N TYR A 37 -25.21 -122.73 -11.38
CA TYR A 37 -23.91 -122.90 -10.71
C TYR A 37 -23.93 -122.66 -9.20
N ALA A 38 -25.06 -122.25 -8.59
CA ALA A 38 -25.20 -121.96 -7.15
C ALA A 38 -24.71 -123.06 -6.19
N LYS A 39 -24.66 -124.32 -6.63
CA LYS A 39 -24.24 -125.48 -5.82
C LYS A 39 -23.07 -126.26 -6.44
N LEU A 40 -22.46 -125.72 -7.50
CA LEU A 40 -21.41 -126.43 -8.23
C LEU A 40 -20.06 -126.29 -7.51
N VAL A 41 -19.62 -127.38 -6.87
CA VAL A 41 -18.27 -127.49 -6.30
C VAL A 41 -17.37 -128.13 -7.36
N VAL A 42 -16.38 -127.38 -7.86
CA VAL A 42 -15.49 -127.85 -8.94
C VAL A 42 -14.10 -128.19 -8.40
N ASP A 43 -13.76 -129.49 -8.39
CA ASP A 43 -12.42 -129.95 -8.03
C ASP A 43 -11.46 -129.90 -9.22
N CYS A 44 -10.79 -128.75 -9.36
CA CYS A 44 -9.78 -128.50 -10.40
C CYS A 44 -8.49 -129.34 -10.27
N SER A 45 -8.33 -130.18 -9.24
CA SER A 45 -7.19 -131.10 -9.13
C SER A 45 -7.32 -132.32 -10.06
N THR A 46 -8.54 -132.62 -10.50
CA THR A 46 -8.83 -133.67 -11.48
C THR A 46 -8.88 -133.10 -12.91
N SER A 47 -8.54 -133.92 -13.91
CA SER A 47 -8.60 -133.51 -15.32
C SER A 47 -10.03 -133.17 -15.78
N GLU A 48 -11.02 -133.90 -15.29
CA GLU A 48 -12.45 -133.70 -15.56
C GLU A 48 -12.99 -132.43 -14.89
N GLY A 49 -12.70 -132.23 -13.59
CA GLY A 49 -13.09 -131.01 -12.89
C GLY A 49 -12.43 -129.76 -13.49
N LEU A 50 -11.18 -129.84 -13.93
CA LEU A 50 -10.52 -128.74 -14.65
C LEU A 50 -11.12 -128.46 -16.04
N ALA A 51 -11.69 -129.45 -16.72
CA ALA A 51 -12.43 -129.26 -17.97
C ALA A 51 -13.75 -128.53 -17.69
N ASN A 52 -14.55 -129.05 -16.75
CA ASN A 52 -15.82 -128.45 -16.33
C ASN A 52 -15.64 -127.00 -15.83
N ALA A 53 -14.58 -126.72 -15.06
CA ALA A 53 -14.23 -125.35 -14.62
C ALA A 53 -14.01 -124.37 -15.79
N LYS A 54 -13.43 -124.83 -16.89
CA LYS A 54 -13.16 -124.01 -18.07
C LYS A 54 -14.43 -123.70 -18.83
N GLU A 55 -15.34 -124.67 -18.97
CA GLU A 55 -16.64 -124.48 -19.63
C GLU A 55 -17.51 -123.50 -18.85
N VAL A 56 -17.68 -123.70 -17.54
CA VAL A 56 -18.39 -122.76 -16.64
C VAL A 56 -17.82 -121.34 -16.74
N ARG A 57 -16.48 -121.21 -16.81
CA ARG A 57 -15.82 -119.91 -16.98
C ARG A 57 -16.06 -119.29 -18.36
N VAL A 58 -16.22 -120.07 -19.42
CA VAL A 58 -16.59 -119.57 -20.74
C VAL A 58 -18.02 -119.02 -20.70
N ASP A 59 -18.98 -119.80 -20.22
CA ASP A 59 -20.40 -119.40 -20.15
C ASP A 59 -20.60 -118.08 -19.37
N ILE A 60 -19.99 -117.97 -18.18
CA ILE A 60 -20.04 -116.73 -17.37
C ILE A 60 -19.35 -115.56 -18.10
N ARG A 61 -18.22 -115.81 -18.75
CA ARG A 61 -17.44 -114.78 -19.43
C ARG A 61 -18.14 -114.27 -20.69
N ASP A 62 -18.88 -115.13 -21.38
CA ASP A 62 -19.59 -114.79 -22.61
C ASP A 62 -20.79 -113.89 -22.31
N VAL A 63 -21.55 -114.15 -21.23
CA VAL A 63 -22.57 -113.20 -20.72
C VAL A 63 -21.93 -111.86 -20.33
N ARG A 64 -20.77 -111.87 -19.65
CA ARG A 64 -20.04 -110.63 -19.32
C ARG A 64 -19.61 -109.84 -20.56
N TYR A 65 -19.12 -110.50 -21.62
CA TYR A 65 -18.77 -109.84 -22.87
C TYR A 65 -20.01 -109.36 -23.65
N ALA A 66 -21.14 -110.05 -23.54
CA ALA A 66 -22.41 -109.63 -24.10
C ALA A 66 -22.92 -108.35 -23.42
N LEU A 67 -22.82 -108.25 -22.08
CA LEU A 67 -23.06 -107.02 -21.32
C LEU A 67 -22.16 -105.87 -21.81
N ASP A 68 -20.84 -106.03 -21.83
CA ASP A 68 -19.89 -105.01 -22.31
C ASP A 68 -20.23 -104.50 -23.72
N LYS A 69 -20.68 -105.41 -24.60
CA LYS A 69 -21.10 -105.10 -25.97
C LYS A 69 -22.42 -104.34 -26.01
N THR A 70 -23.41 -104.75 -25.22
CA THR A 70 -24.68 -104.03 -25.04
C THR A 70 -24.43 -102.62 -24.51
N THR A 71 -23.62 -102.44 -23.47
CA THR A 71 -23.26 -101.11 -22.92
C THR A 71 -22.69 -100.19 -24.00
N LYS A 72 -21.70 -100.69 -24.75
CA LYS A 72 -21.05 -99.92 -25.83
C LYS A 72 -22.03 -99.54 -26.93
N THR A 73 -22.93 -100.45 -27.30
CA THR A 73 -23.91 -100.25 -28.38
C THR A 73 -25.05 -99.31 -27.96
N ALA A 74 -25.59 -99.47 -26.76
CA ALA A 74 -26.67 -98.65 -26.21
C ALA A 74 -26.25 -97.18 -26.02
N LEU A 75 -24.97 -96.91 -25.70
CA LEU A 75 -24.47 -95.55 -25.54
C LEU A 75 -24.24 -94.79 -26.86
N VAL A 76 -24.07 -95.48 -28.00
CA VAL A 76 -23.83 -94.83 -29.32
C VAL A 76 -24.87 -93.75 -29.66
N PRO A 77 -26.19 -94.00 -29.64
CA PRO A 77 -27.19 -92.99 -29.99
C PRO A 77 -27.18 -91.76 -29.06
N TYR A 78 -26.86 -91.94 -27.77
CA TYR A 78 -26.76 -90.83 -26.83
C TYR A 78 -25.49 -90.00 -27.07
N GLN A 79 -24.34 -90.65 -27.25
CA GLN A 79 -23.09 -89.96 -27.59
C GLN A 79 -23.19 -89.21 -28.93
N GLN A 80 -23.90 -89.77 -29.90
CA GLN A 80 -24.16 -89.12 -31.19
C GLN A 80 -25.04 -87.87 -31.02
N LYS A 81 -26.15 -87.96 -30.27
CA LYS A 81 -27.00 -86.79 -29.95
C LYS A 81 -26.24 -85.69 -29.21
N VAL A 82 -25.33 -86.04 -28.29
CA VAL A 82 -24.49 -85.05 -27.59
C VAL A 82 -23.53 -84.34 -28.55
N LYS A 83 -22.91 -85.07 -29.49
CA LYS A 83 -22.05 -84.48 -30.53
C LYS A 83 -22.83 -83.55 -31.46
N GLU A 84 -24.02 -83.97 -31.90
CA GLU A 84 -24.91 -83.17 -32.76
C GLU A 84 -25.39 -81.89 -32.06
N ALA A 85 -25.78 -81.99 -30.78
CA ALA A 85 -26.14 -80.83 -29.97
C ALA A 85 -24.96 -79.84 -29.82
N GLN A 86 -23.75 -80.35 -29.55
CA GLN A 86 -22.56 -79.50 -29.42
C GLN A 86 -22.19 -78.83 -30.76
N ALA A 87 -22.28 -79.55 -31.88
CA ALA A 87 -22.08 -78.98 -33.21
C ALA A 87 -23.10 -77.87 -33.50
N ARG A 88 -24.37 -78.05 -33.13
CA ARG A 88 -25.41 -77.03 -33.26
C ARG A 88 -25.15 -75.80 -32.39
N VAL A 89 -24.68 -75.98 -31.15
CA VAL A 89 -24.28 -74.85 -30.27
C VAL A 89 -23.15 -74.04 -30.89
N ASN A 90 -22.14 -74.69 -31.46
CA ASN A 90 -21.03 -73.99 -32.13
C ASN A 90 -21.52 -73.21 -33.35
N GLN A 91 -22.33 -73.83 -34.21
CA GLN A 91 -22.93 -73.19 -35.38
C GLN A 91 -23.75 -71.94 -35.01
N VAL A 92 -24.53 -71.99 -33.92
CA VAL A 92 -25.32 -70.83 -33.46
C VAL A 92 -24.42 -69.69 -32.97
N LYS A 93 -23.32 -70.00 -32.27
CA LYS A 93 -22.35 -68.99 -31.83
C LYS A 93 -21.63 -68.32 -33.01
N GLU A 94 -21.08 -69.12 -33.93
CA GLU A 94 -20.37 -68.64 -35.12
C GLU A 94 -21.27 -67.77 -36.01
N PHE A 95 -22.52 -68.20 -36.21
CA PHE A 95 -23.51 -67.42 -36.97
C PHE A 95 -23.91 -66.13 -36.24
N GLY A 96 -24.05 -66.17 -34.92
CA GLY A 96 -24.31 -64.99 -34.08
C GLY A 96 -23.22 -63.93 -34.18
N GLU A 97 -21.95 -64.32 -34.02
CA GLU A 97 -20.82 -63.41 -34.19
C GLU A 97 -20.71 -62.90 -35.63
N THR A 98 -20.95 -63.74 -36.64
CA THR A 98 -20.97 -63.31 -38.05
C THR A 98 -22.02 -62.23 -38.32
N LEU A 99 -23.24 -62.40 -37.78
CA LEU A 99 -24.28 -61.37 -37.88
C LEU A 99 -23.90 -60.11 -37.11
N ARG A 100 -23.34 -60.24 -35.90
CA ARG A 100 -22.89 -59.10 -35.07
C ARG A 100 -21.82 -58.29 -35.79
N THR A 101 -20.78 -58.93 -36.35
CA THR A 101 -19.74 -58.26 -37.15
C THR A 101 -20.34 -57.54 -38.35
N ARG A 102 -21.29 -58.17 -39.07
CA ARG A 102 -21.95 -57.54 -40.22
C ARG A 102 -22.79 -56.32 -39.83
N VAL A 103 -23.43 -56.33 -38.66
CA VAL A 103 -24.14 -55.15 -38.14
C VAL A 103 -23.17 -54.04 -37.78
N LEU A 104 -22.08 -54.35 -37.08
CA LEU A 104 -21.04 -53.36 -36.73
C LEU A 104 -20.46 -52.67 -37.98
N THR A 105 -20.15 -53.41 -39.06
CA THR A 105 -19.68 -52.81 -40.33
C THR A 105 -20.69 -51.86 -40.99
N ILE A 106 -21.98 -51.92 -40.62
CA ILE A 106 -23.02 -50.98 -41.07
C ILE A 106 -23.17 -49.81 -40.09
N GLU A 107 -23.02 -50.06 -38.79
CA GLU A 107 -23.16 -49.08 -37.70
C GLU A 107 -21.96 -48.14 -37.58
N GLU A 108 -20.73 -48.66 -37.61
CA GLU A 108 -19.48 -47.91 -37.47
C GLU A 108 -19.39 -46.68 -38.39
N PRO A 109 -19.61 -46.76 -39.72
CA PRO A 109 -19.54 -45.57 -40.59
C PRO A 109 -20.69 -44.57 -40.34
N VAL A 110 -21.82 -44.99 -39.76
CA VAL A 110 -22.92 -44.10 -39.39
C VAL A 110 -22.60 -43.36 -38.09
N ASP A 111 -22.07 -44.06 -37.09
CA ASP A 111 -21.59 -43.48 -35.83
C ASP A 111 -20.42 -42.50 -36.05
N GLU A 112 -19.45 -42.84 -36.91
CA GLU A 112 -18.39 -41.93 -37.32
C GLU A 112 -18.92 -40.67 -38.02
N ALA A 113 -19.91 -40.81 -38.93
CA ALA A 113 -20.52 -39.68 -39.61
C ALA A 113 -21.33 -38.78 -38.65
N ILE A 114 -22.06 -39.36 -37.69
CA ILE A 114 -22.77 -38.62 -36.64
C ILE A 114 -21.76 -37.81 -35.81
N LYS A 115 -20.71 -38.45 -35.30
CA LYS A 115 -19.67 -37.79 -34.48
C LYS A 115 -18.95 -36.67 -35.23
N ALA A 116 -18.70 -36.85 -36.53
CA ALA A 116 -18.09 -35.83 -37.37
C ALA A 116 -19.00 -34.59 -37.52
N GLU A 117 -20.30 -34.78 -37.73
CA GLU A 117 -21.26 -33.68 -37.87
C GLU A 117 -21.58 -33.01 -36.52
N GLU A 118 -21.74 -33.78 -35.44
CA GLU A 118 -21.86 -33.23 -34.08
C GLU A 118 -20.67 -32.35 -33.71
N LYS A 119 -19.45 -32.81 -34.03
CA LYS A 119 -18.24 -32.01 -33.86
C LYS A 119 -18.28 -30.74 -34.72
N ARG A 120 -18.65 -30.84 -36.02
CA ARG A 120 -18.75 -29.68 -36.91
C ARG A 120 -19.75 -28.64 -36.41
N ILE A 121 -20.87 -29.08 -35.85
CA ILE A 121 -21.90 -28.22 -35.23
C ILE A 121 -21.36 -27.58 -33.94
N ALA A 122 -20.67 -28.35 -33.09
CA ALA A 122 -20.06 -27.85 -31.86
C ALA A 122 -18.97 -26.81 -32.14
N ASP A 123 -18.04 -27.10 -33.05
CA ASP A 123 -16.96 -26.20 -33.47
C ASP A 123 -17.54 -24.91 -34.08
N ALA A 124 -18.55 -25.01 -34.96
CA ALA A 124 -19.23 -23.85 -35.55
C ALA A 124 -20.03 -23.03 -34.54
N LYS A 125 -20.57 -23.66 -33.49
CA LYS A 125 -21.23 -22.97 -32.38
C LYS A 125 -20.20 -22.24 -31.50
N ALA A 126 -19.12 -22.91 -31.12
CA ALA A 126 -18.05 -22.33 -30.32
C ALA A 126 -17.38 -21.13 -31.02
N GLU A 127 -17.17 -21.21 -32.35
CA GLU A 127 -16.65 -20.08 -33.13
C GLU A 127 -17.63 -18.89 -33.12
N ARG A 128 -18.92 -19.13 -33.32
CA ARG A 128 -19.96 -18.07 -33.24
C ARG A 128 -20.02 -17.44 -31.85
N GLU A 129 -19.96 -18.25 -30.80
CA GLU A 129 -19.94 -17.78 -29.42
C GLU A 129 -18.66 -16.99 -29.10
N ARG A 130 -17.49 -17.36 -29.64
CA ARG A 130 -16.25 -16.58 -29.50
C ARG A 130 -16.34 -15.23 -30.22
N VAL A 131 -16.76 -15.22 -31.49
CA VAL A 131 -16.90 -13.99 -32.28
C VAL A 131 -17.91 -13.03 -31.65
N GLU A 132 -19.01 -13.56 -31.11
CA GLU A 132 -20.01 -12.76 -30.42
C GLU A 132 -19.51 -12.23 -29.07
N ALA A 133 -18.79 -13.05 -28.30
CA ALA A 133 -18.15 -12.60 -27.05
C ALA A 133 -17.11 -11.49 -27.32
N GLU A 134 -16.29 -11.64 -28.36
CA GLU A 134 -15.31 -10.64 -28.79
C GLU A 134 -15.98 -9.34 -29.25
N ARG A 135 -17.11 -9.42 -29.99
CA ARG A 135 -17.94 -8.26 -30.35
C ARG A 135 -18.47 -7.53 -29.11
N VAL A 136 -19.08 -8.27 -28.18
CA VAL A 136 -19.65 -7.72 -26.94
C VAL A 136 -18.56 -7.12 -26.05
N GLU A 137 -17.40 -7.77 -25.92
CA GLU A 137 -16.26 -7.25 -25.17
C GLU A 137 -15.72 -5.94 -25.78
N ALA A 138 -15.54 -5.90 -27.11
CA ALA A 138 -15.07 -4.71 -27.81
C ALA A 138 -16.04 -3.51 -27.62
N ILE A 139 -17.36 -3.75 -27.65
CA ILE A 139 -18.36 -2.71 -27.40
C ILE A 139 -18.32 -2.27 -25.93
N ARG A 140 -18.29 -3.21 -24.97
CA ARG A 140 -18.16 -2.88 -23.54
C ARG A 140 -16.87 -2.13 -23.22
N ALA A 141 -15.77 -2.42 -23.91
CA ALA A 141 -14.52 -1.70 -23.78
C ALA A 141 -14.64 -0.25 -24.29
N LYS A 142 -15.38 0.02 -25.38
CA LYS A 142 -15.70 1.39 -25.81
C LYS A 142 -16.52 2.13 -24.75
N ILE A 143 -17.59 1.51 -24.24
CA ILE A 143 -18.46 2.10 -23.19
C ILE A 143 -17.66 2.41 -21.91
N THR A 144 -16.79 1.49 -21.49
CA THR A 144 -15.92 1.65 -20.31
C THR A 144 -14.92 2.81 -20.46
N ARG A 145 -14.50 3.17 -21.68
CA ARG A 145 -13.63 4.34 -21.88
C ARG A 145 -14.31 5.62 -21.42
N PHE A 146 -15.59 5.81 -21.73
CA PHE A 146 -16.35 6.98 -21.27
C PHE A 146 -16.43 7.03 -19.73
N SER A 147 -16.76 5.93 -19.05
CA SER A 147 -16.83 5.95 -17.58
C SER A 147 -15.46 6.16 -16.90
N SER A 148 -14.35 5.79 -17.56
CA SER A 148 -12.99 6.00 -17.03
C SER A 148 -12.41 7.40 -17.27
N VAL A 149 -12.97 8.19 -18.21
CA VAL A 149 -12.28 9.40 -18.71
C VAL A 149 -12.15 10.50 -17.65
N ALA A 150 -13.18 10.73 -16.83
CA ALA A 150 -13.16 11.77 -15.82
C ALA A 150 -12.08 11.50 -14.75
N ALA A 151 -11.92 10.25 -14.33
CA ALA A 151 -10.88 9.85 -13.38
C ALA A 151 -9.46 10.05 -13.94
N ALA A 152 -9.24 9.73 -15.22
CA ALA A 152 -7.94 9.89 -15.87
C ALA A 152 -7.49 11.36 -16.00
N TYR A 153 -8.44 12.31 -16.00
CA TYR A 153 -8.18 13.75 -16.15
C TYR A 153 -8.33 14.57 -14.85
N ALA A 154 -8.70 13.95 -13.72
CA ALA A 154 -9.02 14.64 -12.46
C ALA A 154 -7.97 15.66 -11.97
N SER A 155 -6.68 15.35 -12.18
CA SER A 155 -5.54 16.19 -11.76
C SER A 155 -4.95 17.07 -12.88
N ARG A 156 -5.62 17.16 -14.04
CA ARG A 156 -5.15 17.94 -15.20
C ARG A 156 -5.60 19.40 -15.15
N SER A 157 -5.09 20.21 -16.09
CA SER A 157 -5.47 21.61 -16.23
C SER A 157 -6.88 21.78 -16.79
N ALA A 158 -7.50 22.95 -16.58
CA ALA A 158 -8.79 23.27 -17.18
C ALA A 158 -8.75 23.20 -18.72
N ALA A 159 -7.62 23.57 -19.33
CA ALA A 159 -7.43 23.46 -20.78
C ALA A 159 -7.44 21.99 -21.27
N ASP A 160 -6.74 21.09 -20.59
CA ASP A 160 -6.72 19.66 -20.91
C ASP A 160 -8.12 19.04 -20.77
N VAL A 161 -8.82 19.36 -19.67
CA VAL A 161 -10.17 18.85 -19.39
C VAL A 161 -11.17 19.37 -20.42
N SER A 162 -11.06 20.64 -20.83
CA SER A 162 -11.90 21.23 -21.89
C SER A 162 -11.68 20.53 -23.24
N SER A 163 -10.42 20.23 -23.60
CA SER A 163 -10.11 19.54 -24.84
C SER A 163 -10.69 18.12 -24.90
N ILE A 164 -10.55 17.32 -23.82
CA ILE A 164 -11.14 15.97 -23.81
C ILE A 164 -12.67 16.02 -23.73
N LEU A 165 -13.26 16.98 -23.01
CA LEU A 165 -14.72 17.21 -22.97
C LEU A 165 -15.27 17.47 -24.38
N GLN A 166 -14.59 18.29 -25.19
CA GLN A 166 -14.99 18.51 -26.58
C GLN A 166 -14.94 17.21 -27.39
N GLY A 167 -13.86 16.43 -27.29
CA GLY A 167 -13.75 15.13 -27.97
C GLY A 167 -14.84 14.11 -27.56
N VAL A 168 -15.25 14.11 -26.29
CA VAL A 168 -16.37 13.26 -25.82
C VAL A 168 -17.72 13.78 -26.35
N LYS A 169 -17.92 15.10 -26.43
CA LYS A 169 -19.14 15.70 -27.03
C LYS A 169 -19.25 15.44 -28.55
N GLU A 170 -18.13 15.43 -29.25
CA GLU A 170 -18.05 15.12 -30.68
C GLU A 170 -18.15 13.60 -30.96
N SER A 171 -18.05 12.76 -29.93
CA SER A 171 -18.20 11.30 -30.07
C SER A 171 -19.65 10.89 -30.32
N VAL A 172 -19.92 10.42 -31.54
CA VAL A 172 -21.21 9.89 -31.96
C VAL A 172 -21.30 8.40 -31.59
N ILE A 173 -22.36 8.02 -30.90
CA ILE A 173 -22.72 6.61 -30.66
C ILE A 173 -23.56 6.17 -31.85
N LEU A 174 -23.01 5.28 -32.69
CA LEU A 174 -23.67 4.79 -33.90
C LEU A 174 -24.31 3.41 -33.64
N PRO A 175 -25.56 3.16 -34.09
CA PRO A 175 -26.19 1.84 -33.98
C PRO A 175 -25.35 0.72 -34.62
N GLU A 176 -24.65 1.00 -35.71
CA GLU A 176 -23.78 0.06 -36.42
C GLU A 176 -22.54 -0.34 -35.61
N GLU A 177 -22.10 0.52 -34.68
CA GLU A 177 -20.89 0.31 -33.87
C GLU A 177 -21.14 -0.27 -32.49
N TYR A 178 -22.33 -0.04 -31.92
CA TYR A 178 -22.70 -0.43 -30.55
C TYR A 178 -23.83 -1.46 -30.50
N GLY A 179 -24.58 -1.66 -31.60
CA GLY A 179 -25.66 -2.65 -31.69
C GLY A 179 -26.70 -2.44 -30.59
N GLU A 180 -26.99 -3.51 -29.86
CA GLU A 180 -27.91 -3.52 -28.73
C GLU A 180 -27.48 -2.63 -27.55
N PHE A 181 -26.20 -2.24 -27.48
CA PHE A 181 -25.65 -1.39 -26.41
C PHE A 181 -25.63 0.12 -26.77
N GLU A 182 -26.27 0.55 -27.85
CA GLU A 182 -26.35 1.98 -28.24
C GLU A 182 -26.87 2.88 -27.10
N ALA A 183 -27.93 2.43 -26.41
CA ALA A 183 -28.49 3.16 -25.28
C ALA A 183 -27.50 3.23 -24.09
N GLU A 184 -26.83 2.13 -23.76
CA GLU A 184 -25.80 2.09 -22.70
C GLU A 184 -24.60 2.98 -23.04
N GLY A 185 -24.14 2.97 -24.30
CA GLY A 185 -23.06 3.83 -24.77
C GLY A 185 -23.42 5.31 -24.75
N THR A 186 -24.66 5.66 -25.10
CA THR A 186 -25.18 7.03 -25.02
C THR A 186 -25.22 7.51 -23.57
N ILE A 187 -25.79 6.72 -22.66
CA ILE A 187 -25.82 7.02 -21.23
C ILE A 187 -24.40 7.15 -20.65
N ALA A 188 -23.46 6.28 -21.04
CA ALA A 188 -22.09 6.36 -20.57
C ALA A 188 -21.35 7.62 -21.08
N ARG A 189 -21.54 8.01 -22.34
CA ARG A 189 -21.01 9.26 -22.89
C ARG A 189 -21.59 10.48 -22.18
N ASP A 190 -22.91 10.51 -21.99
CA ASP A 190 -23.59 11.68 -21.41
C ASP A 190 -23.22 11.86 -19.93
N ASN A 191 -23.13 10.77 -19.15
CA ASN A 191 -22.55 10.79 -17.81
C ASN A 191 -21.09 11.26 -17.80
N ALA A 192 -20.28 10.88 -18.79
CA ALA A 192 -18.89 11.32 -18.90
C ALA A 192 -18.79 12.82 -19.23
N ILE A 193 -19.72 13.36 -20.04
CA ILE A 193 -19.85 14.80 -20.30
C ILE A 193 -20.15 15.55 -18.99
N GLU A 194 -21.15 15.12 -18.22
CA GLU A 194 -21.50 15.76 -16.93
C GLU A 194 -20.33 15.75 -15.94
N GLN A 195 -19.62 14.62 -15.82
CA GLN A 195 -18.45 14.50 -14.93
C GLN A 195 -17.28 15.38 -15.39
N LEU A 196 -17.01 15.46 -16.70
CA LEU A 196 -15.97 16.32 -17.25
C LEU A 196 -16.33 17.80 -17.16
N GLU A 197 -17.60 18.20 -17.24
CA GLU A 197 -18.06 19.58 -17.01
C GLU A 197 -17.89 19.99 -15.54
N ALA A 198 -18.27 19.13 -14.60
CA ALA A 198 -18.03 19.35 -13.18
C ALA A 198 -16.52 19.47 -12.86
N LEU A 199 -15.71 18.61 -13.48
CA LEU A 199 -14.26 18.63 -13.34
C LEU A 199 -13.64 19.88 -13.95
N LEU A 200 -14.09 20.32 -15.13
CA LEU A 200 -13.62 21.53 -15.81
C LEU A 200 -13.84 22.76 -14.93
N LYS A 201 -15.03 22.88 -14.33
CA LYS A 201 -15.35 23.94 -13.37
C LYS A 201 -14.39 23.90 -12.17
N SER A 202 -14.21 22.73 -11.56
CA SER A 202 -13.30 22.57 -10.42
C SER A 202 -11.82 22.84 -10.76
N ALA A 203 -11.38 22.54 -11.99
CA ALA A 203 -10.04 22.87 -12.46
C ALA A 203 -9.88 24.39 -12.63
N ALA A 204 -10.84 25.06 -13.26
CA ALA A 204 -10.83 26.51 -13.45
C ALA A 204 -10.85 27.26 -12.10
N GLU A 205 -11.67 26.83 -11.14
CA GLU A 205 -11.71 27.41 -9.79
C GLU A 205 -10.36 27.27 -9.05
N ARG A 206 -9.69 26.12 -9.17
CA ARG A 206 -8.34 25.90 -8.61
C ARG A 206 -7.28 26.77 -9.26
N GLU A 207 -7.31 26.90 -10.58
CA GLU A 207 -6.37 27.75 -11.34
C GLU A 207 -6.57 29.24 -11.05
N GLU A 208 -7.82 29.70 -10.95
CA GLU A 208 -8.13 31.09 -10.57
C GLU A 208 -7.69 31.40 -9.13
N ALA A 209 -7.91 30.46 -8.19
CA ALA A 209 -7.43 30.60 -6.81
C ALA A 209 -5.89 30.66 -6.73
N ALA A 210 -5.19 29.80 -7.49
CA ALA A 210 -3.73 29.82 -7.58
C ALA A 210 -3.20 31.13 -8.20
N ALA A 211 -3.86 31.65 -9.24
CA ALA A 211 -3.52 32.92 -9.86
C ALA A 211 -3.70 34.11 -8.90
N LYS A 212 -4.81 34.13 -8.13
CA LYS A 212 -5.05 35.14 -7.10
C LYS A 212 -4.00 35.10 -5.99
N LEU A 213 -3.66 33.91 -5.50
CA LEU A 213 -2.62 33.72 -4.48
C LEU A 213 -1.26 34.22 -4.97
N LEU A 214 -0.88 33.90 -6.21
CA LEU A 214 0.38 34.34 -6.81
C LEU A 214 0.42 35.86 -7.07
N ALA A 215 -0.72 36.49 -7.37
CA ALA A 215 -0.84 37.94 -7.45
C ALA A 215 -0.68 38.60 -6.07
N GLN A 216 -1.34 38.07 -5.04
CA GLN A 216 -1.21 38.55 -3.64
C GLN A 216 0.22 38.41 -3.12
N GLN A 217 0.91 37.31 -3.43
CA GLN A 217 2.33 37.13 -3.09
C GLN A 217 3.21 38.22 -3.71
N LYS A 218 3.02 38.52 -5.01
CA LYS A 218 3.76 39.59 -5.69
C LYS A 218 3.50 40.97 -5.10
N GLU A 219 2.24 41.31 -4.81
CA GLU A 219 1.88 42.59 -4.18
C GLU A 219 2.53 42.74 -2.79
N LEU A 220 2.55 41.66 -2.01
CA LEU A 220 3.14 41.63 -0.68
C LEU A 220 4.68 41.73 -0.73
N ASP A 221 5.33 41.09 -1.71
CA ASP A 221 6.78 41.23 -1.91
C ASP A 221 7.16 42.61 -2.47
N GLU A 222 6.35 43.22 -3.34
CA GLU A 222 6.51 44.62 -3.73
C GLU A 222 6.36 45.59 -2.54
N LEU A 223 5.41 45.32 -1.64
CA LEU A 223 5.21 46.13 -0.43
C LEU A 223 6.40 46.01 0.52
N ARG A 224 6.95 44.80 0.69
CA ARG A 224 8.18 44.56 1.46
C ARG A 224 9.38 45.31 0.87
N GLU A 225 9.56 45.30 -0.45
CA GLU A 225 10.68 46.02 -1.06
C GLU A 225 10.50 47.53 -0.97
N LYS A 226 9.27 48.05 -1.14
CA LYS A 226 8.95 49.47 -0.87
C LYS A 226 9.23 49.86 0.58
N GLN A 227 8.93 49.00 1.55
CA GLN A 227 9.29 49.20 2.96
C GLN A 227 10.81 49.21 3.16
N ARG A 228 11.55 48.24 2.60
CA ARG A 228 13.02 48.20 2.68
C ARG A 228 13.68 49.44 2.09
N ILE A 229 13.18 49.95 0.97
CA ILE A 229 13.66 51.20 0.36
C ILE A 229 13.36 52.40 1.29
N ALA A 230 12.14 52.52 1.80
CA ALA A 230 11.75 53.59 2.71
C ALA A 230 12.55 53.57 4.04
N ASP A 231 12.81 52.38 4.60
CA ASP A 231 13.63 52.20 5.79
C ASP A 231 15.09 52.58 5.52
N ALA A 232 15.65 52.20 4.36
CA ALA A 232 17.00 52.59 3.96
C ALA A 232 17.13 54.10 3.72
N GLU A 233 16.15 54.73 3.05
CA GLU A 233 16.08 56.18 2.88
C GLU A 233 15.96 56.91 4.23
N ALA A 234 15.16 56.38 5.15
CA ALA A 234 15.03 56.91 6.51
C ALA A 234 16.33 56.74 7.33
N GLU A 235 17.06 55.64 7.15
CA GLU A 235 18.38 55.42 7.78
C GLU A 235 19.43 56.39 7.23
N GLU A 236 19.49 56.58 5.91
CA GLU A 236 20.39 57.56 5.28
C GLU A 236 20.05 59.00 5.70
N LEU A 237 18.77 59.36 5.79
CA LEU A 237 18.36 60.67 6.30
C LEU A 237 18.73 60.85 7.79
N ARG A 238 18.67 59.80 8.60
CA ARG A 238 19.16 59.81 9.99
C ARG A 238 20.68 59.98 10.04
N LYS A 239 21.45 59.31 9.18
CA LYS A 239 22.91 59.48 9.07
C LYS A 239 23.28 60.90 8.66
N GLN A 240 22.61 61.45 7.65
CA GLN A 240 22.82 62.84 7.20
C GLN A 240 22.57 63.84 8.32
N ARG A 241 21.45 63.72 9.04
CA ARG A 241 21.17 64.58 10.22
C ARG A 241 22.21 64.42 11.32
N ALA A 242 22.61 63.18 11.65
CA ALA A 242 23.65 62.92 12.64
C ALA A 242 25.02 63.50 12.23
N GLU A 243 25.35 63.50 10.93
CA GLU A 243 26.54 64.17 10.41
C GLU A 243 26.43 65.70 10.45
N GLU A 244 25.27 66.27 10.10
CA GLU A 244 25.03 67.72 10.19
C GLU A 244 25.10 68.21 11.63
N ASP A 245 24.47 67.49 12.57
CA ASP A 245 24.56 67.80 13.99
C ASP A 245 25.98 67.61 14.52
N ARG A 246 26.74 66.59 14.07
CA ARG A 246 28.16 66.44 14.40
C ARG A 246 29.02 67.58 13.82
N LYS A 247 28.71 68.08 12.63
CA LYS A 247 29.37 69.25 12.02
C LYS A 247 29.05 70.52 12.80
N ARG A 248 27.78 70.74 13.20
CA ARG A 248 27.35 71.86 14.06
C ARG A 248 28.00 71.82 15.44
N LEU A 249 28.03 70.66 16.09
CA LEU A 249 28.68 70.50 17.39
C LEU A 249 30.18 70.80 17.29
N LYS A 250 30.82 70.35 16.21
CA LYS A 250 32.23 70.67 15.95
C LYS A 250 32.43 72.18 15.72
N GLN A 251 31.58 72.83 14.92
CA GLN A 251 31.64 74.28 14.71
C GLN A 251 31.49 75.04 16.04
N GLN A 252 30.55 74.65 16.90
CA GLN A 252 30.39 75.24 18.24
C GLN A 252 31.61 75.01 19.13
N GLN A 253 32.25 73.83 19.05
CA GLN A 253 33.51 73.56 19.76
C GLN A 253 34.66 74.41 19.23
N ASP A 254 34.83 74.47 17.90
CA ASP A 254 35.85 75.28 17.24
C ASP A 254 35.66 76.79 17.56
N GLU A 255 34.42 77.29 17.60
CA GLU A 255 34.06 78.65 18.03
C GLU A 255 34.35 78.90 19.52
N LEU A 256 33.99 77.98 20.42
CA LEU A 256 34.29 78.09 21.85
C LEU A 256 35.80 78.04 22.12
N ASP A 257 36.55 77.20 21.40
CA ASP A 257 38.01 77.13 21.48
C ASP A 257 38.68 78.36 20.86
N GLN A 258 38.05 79.02 19.90
CA GLN A 258 38.50 80.29 19.36
C GLN A 258 38.21 81.43 20.36
N GLN A 259 37.02 81.51 20.94
CA GLN A 259 36.70 82.44 22.03
C GLN A 259 37.63 82.26 23.24
N ARG A 260 37.99 81.02 23.60
CA ARG A 260 38.99 80.74 24.65
C ARG A 260 40.36 81.28 24.28
N ARG A 261 40.83 81.05 23.05
CA ARG A 261 42.12 81.58 22.55
C ARG A 261 42.12 83.11 22.50
N ASP A 262 41.03 83.73 22.07
CA ASP A 262 40.90 85.19 22.00
C ASP A 262 40.83 85.81 23.41
N MET A 263 40.12 85.19 24.36
CA MET A 263 40.12 85.59 25.78
C MET A 263 41.49 85.40 26.43
N GLU A 264 42.21 84.33 26.13
CA GLU A 264 43.57 84.12 26.64
C GLU A 264 44.54 85.15 26.04
N ALA A 265 44.43 85.45 24.74
CA ALA A 265 45.20 86.48 24.08
C ALA A 265 44.90 87.88 24.66
N GLN A 266 43.63 88.22 24.91
CA GLN A 266 43.25 89.46 25.59
C GLN A 266 43.77 89.52 27.03
N GLN A 267 43.73 88.41 27.79
CA GLN A 267 44.34 88.37 29.13
C GLN A 267 45.86 88.51 29.08
N ARG A 268 46.54 87.91 28.10
CA ARG A 268 47.98 88.09 27.88
C ARG A 268 48.29 89.55 27.55
N GLN A 269 47.57 90.17 26.64
CA GLN A 269 47.71 91.60 26.33
C GLN A 269 47.42 92.50 27.54
N GLN A 270 46.40 92.20 28.35
CA GLN A 270 46.13 92.95 29.58
C GLN A 270 47.25 92.78 30.61
N ARG A 271 47.81 91.57 30.76
CA ARG A 271 48.97 91.33 31.63
C ARG A 271 50.22 92.04 31.12
N GLU A 272 50.50 91.99 29.83
CA GLU A 272 51.59 92.72 29.19
C GLU A 272 51.45 94.23 29.38
N GLN A 273 50.25 94.79 29.16
CA GLN A 273 49.96 96.20 29.44
C GLN A 273 50.08 96.56 30.92
N GLN A 274 49.63 95.69 31.85
CA GLN A 274 49.80 95.91 33.28
C GLN A 274 51.27 95.79 33.72
N GLU A 275 52.03 94.85 33.18
CA GLU A 275 53.46 94.71 33.43
C GLU A 275 54.25 95.88 32.83
N GLU A 276 53.87 96.38 31.65
CA GLU A 276 54.49 97.55 31.03
C GLU A 276 54.14 98.83 31.78
N GLN A 277 52.88 99.00 32.23
CA GLN A 277 52.50 100.08 33.15
C GLN A 277 53.23 99.98 34.49
N GLN A 278 53.40 98.78 35.06
CA GLN A 278 54.19 98.58 36.27
C GLN A 278 55.69 98.80 36.05
N ARG A 279 56.23 98.49 34.87
CA ARG A 279 57.62 98.82 34.49
C ARG A 279 57.79 100.33 34.39
N GLN A 280 56.89 101.03 33.69
CA GLN A 280 56.88 102.49 33.63
C GLN A 280 56.67 103.13 35.01
N GLN A 281 55.83 102.57 35.87
CA GLN A 281 55.67 103.02 37.27
C GLN A 281 56.95 102.78 38.06
N ARG A 282 57.55 101.59 38.00
CA ARG A 282 58.84 101.30 38.67
C ARG A 282 60.00 102.12 38.11
N GLU A 283 60.01 102.45 36.82
CA GLU A 283 61.00 103.33 36.21
C GLU A 283 60.81 104.78 36.64
N ARG A 284 59.56 105.26 36.71
CA ARG A 284 59.21 106.58 37.27
C ARG A 284 59.49 106.65 38.76
N GLU A 285 59.20 105.61 39.54
CA GLU A 285 59.52 105.51 40.97
C GLU A 285 61.02 105.39 41.19
N ALA A 286 61.76 104.66 40.35
CA ALA A 286 63.21 104.62 40.39
C ALA A 286 63.87 105.91 39.88
N GLN A 287 63.22 106.68 39.01
CA GLN A 287 63.61 108.05 38.71
C GLN A 287 63.33 108.95 39.91
N TYR A 288 62.11 108.93 40.46
CA TYR A 288 61.73 109.72 41.63
C TYR A 288 62.55 109.38 42.88
N GLN A 289 62.96 108.11 43.05
CA GLN A 289 63.89 107.68 44.09
C GLN A 289 65.33 108.09 43.76
N ARG A 290 65.78 108.10 42.49
CA ARG A 290 67.10 108.68 42.14
C ARG A 290 67.13 110.18 42.35
N ASP A 291 66.07 110.89 41.98
CA ASP A 291 65.89 112.32 42.22
C ASP A 291 65.80 112.61 43.73
N GLN A 292 65.09 111.76 44.50
CA GLN A 292 65.08 111.85 45.96
C GLN A 292 66.41 111.44 46.59
N GLU A 293 67.16 110.48 46.06
CA GLU A 293 68.50 110.10 46.54
C GLU A 293 69.54 111.16 46.17
N GLU A 294 69.37 111.88 45.07
CA GLU A 294 70.21 113.01 44.69
C GLU A 294 69.87 114.23 45.56
N LEU A 295 68.58 114.53 45.76
CA LEU A 295 68.11 115.52 46.74
C LEU A 295 68.51 115.16 48.18
N VAL A 296 68.52 113.87 48.55
CA VAL A 296 68.94 113.38 49.86
C VAL A 296 70.46 113.28 49.95
N ARG A 297 71.22 113.09 48.87
CA ARG A 297 72.69 113.31 48.89
C ARG A 297 73.00 114.78 49.11
N LEU A 298 72.31 115.68 48.42
CA LEU A 298 72.43 117.13 48.58
C LEU A 298 71.95 117.59 49.98
N ARG A 299 70.98 116.90 50.60
CA ARG A 299 70.41 117.26 51.91
C ARG A 299 71.04 116.53 53.11
N ALA A 300 71.61 115.33 52.91
CA ALA A 300 72.40 114.60 53.90
C ALA A 300 73.85 115.09 53.97
N GLN A 301 74.32 115.86 52.98
CA GLN A 301 75.44 116.78 53.16
C GLN A 301 75.10 118.01 54.03
N ALA A 302 73.83 118.21 54.42
CA ALA A 302 73.37 119.47 55.02
C ALA A 302 72.65 119.37 56.40
N ALA A 303 72.02 118.25 56.80
CA ALA A 303 71.35 118.18 58.11
C ALA A 303 71.14 116.75 58.68
N ALA A 304 71.06 116.68 60.02
CA ALA A 304 70.73 115.50 60.83
C ALA A 304 69.21 115.47 61.21
N PRO A 305 68.71 114.72 62.22
CA PRO A 305 68.02 113.44 61.98
C PRO A 305 66.59 113.33 62.58
N ALA A 306 66.01 112.12 62.47
CA ALA A 306 64.98 111.48 63.33
C ALA A 306 63.47 111.50 62.91
N PRO A 307 62.64 110.51 63.34
CA PRO A 307 61.37 110.11 62.67
C PRO A 307 60.10 110.06 63.59
N VAL A 308 58.90 109.79 63.04
CA VAL A 308 57.72 109.27 63.80
C VAL A 308 56.57 108.62 62.96
N ALA A 309 55.96 107.56 63.53
CA ALA A 309 54.54 107.07 63.50
C ALA A 309 53.69 107.07 62.19
N ALA A 310 53.14 105.93 61.71
CA ALA A 310 51.90 105.20 62.12
C ALA A 310 50.57 105.93 61.72
N VAL A 311 49.46 105.34 61.24
CA VAL A 311 48.63 104.16 61.62
C VAL A 311 47.68 103.78 60.43
N THR A 312 47.12 102.55 60.34
CA THR A 312 45.80 102.29 59.68
C THR A 312 45.13 100.97 60.11
N ALA A 313 43.83 100.81 59.80
CA ALA A 313 42.89 99.84 60.40
C ALA A 313 42.33 98.75 59.44
N THR A 314 41.46 97.87 59.96
CA THR A 314 40.89 96.65 59.33
C THR A 314 39.34 96.70 59.09
N PRO A 315 38.72 95.76 58.33
CA PRO A 315 37.39 95.88 57.69
C PRO A 315 36.31 94.86 58.20
N ILE A 316 35.10 94.75 57.57
CA ILE A 316 34.13 93.59 57.48
C ILE A 316 32.75 94.04 56.88
N VAL A 317 31.82 93.24 56.29
CA VAL A 317 31.84 92.12 55.30
C VAL A 317 30.41 91.77 54.75
N GLU A 318 30.30 91.10 53.58
CA GLU A 318 29.17 90.27 52.99
C GLU A 318 27.72 90.77 52.71
N LYS A 319 27.08 90.11 51.70
CA LYS A 319 25.68 89.60 51.74
C LYS A 319 25.30 88.55 50.62
N ALA A 320 24.85 87.35 51.04
CA ALA A 320 23.76 86.43 50.54
C ALA A 320 23.55 86.06 49.02
N GLU A 321 22.73 85.09 48.55
CA GLU A 321 21.71 84.17 49.14
C GLU A 321 21.30 82.98 48.20
N ALA A 322 20.74 81.86 48.75
CA ALA A 322 19.67 80.93 48.26
C ALA A 322 19.60 80.35 46.80
N ALA A 323 18.94 79.20 46.47
CA ALA A 323 18.36 78.02 47.15
C ALA A 323 17.95 76.90 46.10
N PRO A 324 17.55 75.65 46.47
CA PRO A 324 17.65 74.45 45.59
C PRO A 324 16.33 73.69 45.20
N VAL A 325 16.46 72.40 44.86
CA VAL A 325 15.62 71.54 43.96
C VAL A 325 14.67 70.54 44.68
N SER A 326 13.71 69.96 43.93
CA SER A 326 12.88 68.77 44.24
C SER A 326 12.45 68.06 42.92
N ALA A 327 12.02 66.79 42.81
CA ALA A 327 12.25 65.55 43.58
C ALA A 327 11.56 64.32 42.87
N VAL A 328 11.96 63.07 43.20
CA VAL A 328 11.14 61.81 43.24
C VAL A 328 10.82 60.96 41.96
N ALA A 329 11.05 59.63 42.14
CA ALA A 329 10.47 58.38 41.56
C ALA A 329 10.44 58.09 40.02
N VAL A 330 10.60 56.88 39.46
CA VAL A 330 10.80 55.44 39.84
C VAL A 330 9.71 54.49 39.26
N SER A 331 10.17 53.40 38.61
CA SER A 331 9.41 52.22 38.11
C SER A 331 8.49 52.44 36.89
N VAL A 332 8.14 51.44 36.05
CA VAL A 332 8.13 49.96 36.20
C VAL A 332 8.70 49.27 34.95
N GLU A 333 9.27 48.07 35.13
CA GLU A 333 9.75 47.18 34.06
C GLU A 333 8.61 46.71 33.13
N SER A 334 8.84 46.73 31.81
CA SER A 334 8.07 45.93 30.86
C SER A 334 8.74 44.57 30.67
N ILE A 335 7.97 43.49 30.80
CA ILE A 335 8.43 42.14 30.43
C ILE A 335 8.61 42.10 28.91
N ASP A 336 9.78 41.64 28.45
CA ASP A 336 10.09 41.48 27.03
C ASP A 336 9.04 40.61 26.33
N VAL A 337 8.37 41.19 25.34
CA VAL A 337 7.52 40.46 24.39
C VAL A 337 8.40 40.07 23.21
N ASP A 338 8.80 38.80 23.16
CA ASP A 338 9.39 38.21 21.96
C ASP A 338 8.34 38.25 20.81
N PRO A 339 8.61 38.96 19.71
CA PRO A 339 7.64 39.15 18.62
C PRO A 339 7.36 37.87 17.81
N THR A 340 7.95 36.72 18.17
CA THR A 340 7.73 35.43 17.51
C THR A 340 6.71 34.52 18.21
N THR A 341 6.28 34.85 19.44
CA THR A 341 5.28 34.04 20.17
C THR A 341 3.87 34.60 19.97
N PRO A 342 2.91 33.83 19.42
CA PRO A 342 1.53 34.30 19.25
C PRO A 342 0.84 34.54 20.61
N PRO A 343 -0.22 35.38 20.65
CA PRO A 343 -1.00 35.64 21.85
C PRO A 343 -1.42 34.35 22.57
N ALA A 344 -1.39 34.37 23.90
CA ALA A 344 -1.66 33.17 24.70
C ALA A 344 -3.08 32.59 24.49
N ASP A 345 -4.07 33.43 24.15
CA ASP A 345 -5.42 32.97 23.85
C ASP A 345 -5.53 32.28 22.48
N ASP A 346 -4.79 32.71 21.45
CA ASP A 346 -4.72 32.04 20.14
C ASP A 346 -4.15 30.60 20.29
N ILE A 347 -3.14 30.44 21.16
CA ILE A 347 -2.57 29.12 21.48
C ILE A 347 -3.61 28.22 22.17
N VAL A 348 -4.40 28.77 23.09
CA VAL A 348 -5.49 28.03 23.76
C VAL A 348 -6.57 27.61 22.76
N GLU A 349 -6.94 28.48 21.82
CA GLU A 349 -7.97 28.20 20.81
C GLU A 349 -7.52 27.10 19.82
N VAL A 350 -6.26 27.14 19.36
CA VAL A 350 -5.68 26.08 18.51
C VAL A 350 -5.62 24.73 19.24
N VAL A 351 -5.29 24.72 20.54
CA VAL A 351 -5.28 23.48 21.34
C VAL A 351 -6.70 22.96 21.58
N ALA A 352 -7.67 23.84 21.86
CA ALA A 352 -9.07 23.45 21.99
C ALA A 352 -9.61 22.80 20.71
N LEU A 353 -9.36 23.43 19.55
CA LEU A 353 -9.79 22.93 18.25
C LEU A 353 -9.05 21.65 17.82
N GLY A 354 -7.75 21.57 18.07
CA GLY A 354 -6.91 20.43 17.66
C GLY A 354 -7.17 19.13 18.44
N PHE A 355 -7.74 19.23 19.65
CA PHE A 355 -8.05 18.09 20.51
C PHE A 355 -9.56 17.88 20.75
N ASP A 356 -10.42 18.68 20.12
CA ASP A 356 -11.90 18.68 20.28
C ASP A 356 -12.34 18.79 21.77
N VAL A 357 -11.76 19.76 22.47
CA VAL A 357 -12.04 20.06 23.89
C VAL A 357 -12.46 21.51 24.10
N THR A 358 -13.08 21.81 25.25
CA THR A 358 -13.48 23.18 25.57
C THR A 358 -12.26 24.08 25.83
N ILE A 359 -12.38 25.37 25.52
CA ILE A 359 -11.35 26.40 25.74
C ILE A 359 -10.82 26.38 27.18
N ASP A 360 -11.69 26.20 28.18
CA ASP A 360 -11.27 26.11 29.58
C ASP A 360 -10.46 24.84 29.88
N THR A 361 -10.80 23.71 29.26
CA THR A 361 -10.04 22.45 29.37
C THR A 361 -8.65 22.59 28.75
N ALA A 362 -8.56 23.19 27.55
CA ALA A 362 -7.29 23.48 26.89
C ALA A 362 -6.42 24.46 27.72
N ARG A 363 -7.04 25.49 28.31
CA ARG A 363 -6.36 26.48 29.16
C ARG A 363 -5.84 25.84 30.45
N ASP A 364 -6.57 24.92 31.05
CA ASP A 364 -6.12 24.18 32.24
C ASP A 364 -4.98 23.20 31.93
N TRP A 365 -5.02 22.51 30.77
CA TRP A 365 -3.90 21.68 30.30
C TRP A 365 -2.63 22.49 30.09
N LEU A 366 -2.72 23.65 29.44
CA LEU A 366 -1.58 24.54 29.19
C LEU A 366 -1.01 25.14 30.48
N ARG A 367 -1.83 25.37 31.53
CA ARG A 367 -1.34 25.73 32.87
C ARG A 367 -0.65 24.55 33.56
N ALA A 368 -1.15 23.32 33.40
CA ALA A 368 -0.58 22.13 34.02
C ALA A 368 0.75 21.65 33.40
N THR A 369 1.05 22.04 32.15
CA THR A 369 2.30 21.70 31.45
C THR A 369 3.40 22.75 31.55
N ARG A 370 3.17 23.86 32.27
CA ARG A 370 4.19 24.89 32.51
C ARG A 370 5.06 24.51 33.72
N PHE A 371 6.35 24.27 33.47
CA PHE A 371 7.37 24.09 34.52
C PHE A 371 7.72 25.43 35.19
#